data_AF-N1W3X8-F1
#
_entry.id   AF-N1W3X8-F1
#
_cell.length_a   1.000
_cell.length_b   1.000
_cell.length_c   1.000
_cell.angle_alpha   90.00
_cell.angle_beta   90.00
_cell.angle_gamma   90.00
#
_symmetry.space_group_name_H-M   'P 1'
#
loop_
_entity.id
_entity.type
_entity.pdbx_description
1 polymer ?
#
loop_
_entity_poly.entity_id
_entity_poly.type
_entity_poly.pdbx_seq_one_letter_code
_entity_poly.pdbx_strand_id
1 'polypeptide(L)' 'MANRFLNSFPLKPVYFLSELIGHWPQIESPEEVCAAYYQFKKDLEHSNETRK' A
#
# COMPACT_ATOMS: atom_id res chain seq x y z
N MET A 1 -5.03 -11.34 5.02
CA MET A 1 -4.01 -11.79 4.04
C MET A 1 -2.73 -10.96 4.10
N ALA A 2 -2.83 -9.63 4.08
CA ALA A 2 -1.69 -8.70 4.21
C ALA A 2 -0.73 -9.01 5.38
N ASN A 3 -1.22 -9.25 6.59
CA ASN A 3 -0.36 -9.63 7.73
C ASN A 3 0.43 -10.93 7.50
N ARG A 4 -0.15 -11.92 6.82
CA ARG A 4 0.56 -13.16 6.47
C ARG A 4 1.62 -12.90 5.40
N PHE A 5 1.36 -12.02 4.45
CA PHE A 5 2.33 -11.61 3.44
C PHE A 5 3.56 -10.93 4.09
N LEU A 6 3.35 -10.04 5.06
CA LEU A 6 4.44 -9.39 5.82
C LEU A 6 5.32 -10.40 6.56
N ASN A 7 4.75 -11.48 7.09
CA ASN A 7 5.54 -12.54 7.73
C ASN A 7 6.48 -13.24 6.73
N SER A 8 6.05 -13.44 5.48
CA SER A 8 6.87 -14.06 4.44
C SER A 8 7.85 -13.08 3.77
N PHE A 9 7.50 -11.79 3.71
CA PHE A 9 8.26 -10.75 3.03
C PHE A 9 8.37 -9.48 3.89
N PRO A 10 9.12 -9.51 5.01
CA PRO A 10 9.11 -8.44 6.02
C PRO A 10 9.67 -7.10 5.52
N LEU A 11 10.44 -7.12 4.44
CA LEU A 11 11.03 -5.92 3.83
C LEU A 11 10.16 -5.31 2.72
N LYS A 12 9.03 -5.93 2.39
CA LYS A 12 8.12 -5.41 1.36
C LYS A 12 7.09 -4.49 2.01
N PRO A 13 6.94 -3.25 1.52
CA PRO A 13 5.95 -2.33 2.07
C PRO A 13 4.54 -2.84 1.78
N VAL A 14 3.65 -2.69 2.76
CA VAL A 14 2.23 -2.97 2.64
C VAL A 14 1.47 -1.76 3.15
N TYR A 15 0.55 -1.27 2.34
CA TYR A 15 -0.25 -0.09 2.64
C TYR A 15 -1.67 -0.56 2.98
N PHE A 16 -2.08 -0.31 4.22
CA PHE A 16 -3.41 -0.64 4.69
C PHE A 16 -4.33 0.56 4.48
N LEU A 17 -5.55 0.29 4.01
CA LEU A 17 -6.64 1.25 4.02
C LEU A 17 -7.33 1.22 5.38
N SER A 18 -8.29 2.13 5.60
CA SER A 18 -9.12 2.14 6.80
C SER A 18 -9.81 0.78 7.03
N GLU A 19 -9.85 0.34 8.29
CA GLU A 19 -10.54 -0.90 8.69
C GLU A 19 -12.07 -0.81 8.52
N LEU A 20 -12.60 0.40 8.26
CA LEU A 20 -14.02 0.63 7.98
C LEU A 20 -14.40 0.25 6.54
N ILE A 21 -13.43 0.00 5.67
CA ILE A 21 -13.66 -0.33 4.26
C ILE A 21 -13.81 -1.85 4.09
N GLY A 22 -14.87 -2.25 3.40
CA GLY A 22 -15.22 -3.64 3.14
C GLY A 22 -14.47 -4.27 1.96
N HIS A 23 -15.20 -5.11 1.21
CA HIS A 23 -14.63 -5.96 0.18
C HIS A 23 -14.30 -5.23 -1.12
N TRP A 24 -14.90 -4.06 -1.36
CA TRP A 24 -14.77 -3.32 -2.61
C TRP A 24 -14.22 -1.91 -2.37
N PRO A 25 -12.95 -1.80 -1.91
CA PRO A 25 -12.37 -0.52 -1.50
C PRO A 25 -12.37 0.54 -2.60
N GLN A 26 -12.28 0.14 -3.87
CA GLN A 26 -12.33 1.05 -5.01
C GLN A 26 -13.68 1.75 -5.18
N ILE A 27 -14.77 1.13 -4.71
CA ILE A 27 -16.12 1.69 -4.75
C ILE A 27 -16.43 2.39 -3.43
N GLU A 28 -16.04 1.79 -2.31
CA GLU A 28 -16.36 2.26 -0.96
C GLU A 28 -15.53 3.49 -0.54
N SER A 29 -14.26 3.57 -0.98
CA SER A 29 -13.38 4.70 -0.71
C SER A 29 -12.31 4.86 -1.81
N PRO A 30 -12.70 5.34 -3.00
CA PRO A 30 -11.76 5.56 -4.10
C PRO A 30 -10.64 6.53 -3.72
N GLU A 31 -10.89 7.49 -2.84
CA GLU A 31 -9.91 8.47 -2.39
C GLU A 31 -8.78 7.83 -1.59
N GLU A 32 -9.10 6.95 -0.64
CA GLU A 32 -8.08 6.23 0.15
C GLU A 32 -7.26 5.30 -0.74
N VAL A 33 -7.91 4.61 -1.69
CA VAL A 33 -7.21 3.77 -2.67
C VAL A 33 -6.22 4.59 -3.50
N CYS A 34 -6.65 5.74 -4.02
CA CYS A 34 -5.78 6.63 -4.80
C CYS A 34 -4.62 7.16 -3.95
N ALA A 35 -4.90 7.60 -2.72
CA ALA A 35 -3.89 8.11 -1.80
C ALA A 35 -2.82 7.05 -1.48
N ALA A 36 -3.24 5.83 -1.14
CA ALA A 36 -2.33 4.72 -0.89
C ALA A 36 -1.48 4.36 -2.13
N TYR A 37 -2.09 4.41 -3.32
CA TYR A 37 -1.37 4.20 -4.58
C TYR A 37 -0.30 5.27 -4.85
N TYR A 38 -0.64 6.56 -4.65
CA TYR A 38 0.33 7.64 -4.82
C TYR A 38 1.46 7.57 -3.80
N GLN A 39 1.16 7.18 -2.56
CA GLN A 39 2.19 6.94 -1.55
C GLN A 39 3.15 5.81 -1.99
N PHE A 40 2.61 4.68 -2.46
CA PHE A 40 3.43 3.59 -3.02
C PHE A 40 4.34 4.07 -4.16
N LYS A 41 3.81 4.88 -5.08
CA LYS A 41 4.60 5.44 -6.20
C LYS A 41 5.77 6.28 -5.72
N LYS A 42 5.53 7.15 -4.73
CA LYS A 42 6.55 8.01 -4.13
C LYS A 42 7.65 7.20 -3.43
N ASP A 43 7.27 6.17 -2.67
CA ASP A 43 8.23 5.32 -1.97
C ASP A 43 9.07 4.47 -2.94
N LEU A 44 8.47 4.04 -4.06
CA LEU A 44 9.16 3.33 -5.12
C LEU A 44 10.21 4.21 -5.81
N GLU A 45 9.87 5.47 -6.12
CA GLU A 45 10.79 6.45 -6.68
C GLU A 45 11.97 6.70 -5.73
N HIS A 46 11.69 6.96 -4.45
CA HIS A 46 12.72 7.16 -3.44
C HIS A 46 13.65 5.94 -3.26
N SER A 47 13.08 4.73 -3.27
CA SER A 47 13.86 3.48 -3.20
C SER A 47 14.76 3.28 -4.41
N ASN A 48 14.37 3.78 -5.59
CA ASN A 48 15.18 3.70 -6.80
C ASN A 48 16.29 4.75 -6.80
N GLU A 49 16.06 5.93 -6.22
CA GLU A 49 17.07 6.97 -6.03
C GLU A 49 18.16 6.53 -5.05
N THR A 50 17.80 5.91 -3.92
CA THR A 50 18.77 5.39 -2.93
C THR A 50 19.58 4.19 -3.40
N ARG A 51 19.21 3.57 -4.54
CA ARG A 51 19.95 2.47 -5.16
C ARG A 51 20.96 2.93 -6.23
N LYS A 52 20.94 4.20 -6.63
CA LYS A 52 21.92 4.80 -7.55
C LYS A 52 23.15 5.27 -6.78
#